data_AF-A0A6G1IMW1-F1
#
_entry.id   AF-A0A6G1IMW1-F1
#
_cell.length_a   1.000
_cell.length_b   1.000
_cell.length_c   1.000
_cell.angle_alpha   90.00
_cell.angle_beta   90.00
_cell.angle_gamma   90.00
#
_symmetry.space_group_name_H-M   'P 1'
#
loop_
_entity.id
_entity.type
_entity.pdbx_description
1 polymer ?
#
loop_
_entity_poly.entity_id
_entity_poly.type
_entity_poly.pdbx_seq_one_letter_code
_entity_poly.pdbx_strand_id
1 'polypeptide(L)'
;MEESETRCARIEDVQVDDFIWFCEYTYRGDYTVPRWEEPVPGPSSMASLRTQFNSRKYLNDGGPKALVLQRFESKINQNFTPVLLAHARLYCFAHLRLIAPLKELTLGKLHKTLIGFKLFKQRIGDVIELARYAYSNPDLPDRKDDGTLDDLRKLVVEYIICEIDTIGESNEFVKYMEEGGKFVGDFWKMARDYMA
;
A
#
# COMPACT_ATOMS: atom_id res chain seq x y z
N MET A 1 6.43 -13.12 -35.18
CA MET A 1 7.00 -12.38 -34.03
C MET A 1 7.65 -13.43 -33.14
N GLU A 2 8.93 -13.26 -32.80
CA GLU A 2 9.75 -14.35 -32.23
C GLU A 2 9.13 -15.02 -30.99
N GLU A 3 8.53 -14.24 -30.08
CA GLU A 3 7.82 -14.75 -28.90
C GLU A 3 6.60 -15.63 -29.26
N SER A 4 5.86 -15.28 -30.31
CA SER A 4 4.69 -16.06 -30.77
C SER A 4 5.07 -17.38 -31.44
N GLU A 5 6.28 -17.45 -32.02
CA GLU A 5 6.82 -18.63 -32.70
C GLU A 5 7.50 -19.58 -31.71
N THR A 6 8.28 -19.03 -30.78
CA THR A 6 8.92 -19.77 -29.68
C THR A 6 7.95 -20.16 -28.56
N ARG A 7 6.81 -19.47 -28.44
CA ARG A 7 5.85 -19.55 -27.32
C ARG A 7 6.46 -19.22 -25.96
N CYS A 8 7.52 -18.41 -25.98
CA CYS A 8 8.24 -17.95 -24.80
C CYS A 8 8.28 -16.41 -24.82
N ALA A 9 7.98 -15.78 -23.69
CA ALA A 9 8.16 -14.35 -23.47
C ALA A 9 9.12 -14.15 -22.30
N ARG A 10 10.01 -13.15 -22.37
CA ARG A 10 10.91 -12.76 -21.28
C ARG A 10 10.42 -11.45 -20.67
N ILE A 11 10.26 -11.45 -19.35
CA ILE A 11 9.84 -10.29 -18.57
C ILE A 11 10.97 -10.00 -17.59
N GLU A 12 11.77 -8.97 -17.89
CA GLU A 12 13.00 -8.65 -17.14
C GLU A 12 12.77 -7.61 -16.04
N ASP A 13 11.66 -6.88 -16.15
CA ASP A 13 11.19 -5.82 -15.24
C ASP A 13 10.43 -6.34 -14.00
N VAL A 14 10.21 -7.66 -13.89
CA VAL A 14 9.34 -8.26 -12.87
C VAL A 14 10.10 -9.30 -12.05
N GLN A 15 10.02 -9.19 -10.72
CA GLN A 15 10.61 -10.21 -9.84
C GLN A 15 9.73 -11.46 -9.80
N VAL A 16 10.35 -12.61 -9.52
CA VAL A 16 9.68 -13.93 -9.56
C VAL A 16 8.41 -13.95 -8.69
N ASP A 17 8.45 -13.37 -7.49
CA ASP A 17 7.29 -13.32 -6.58
C ASP A 17 6.14 -12.46 -7.12
N ASP A 18 6.44 -11.31 -7.73
CA ASP A 18 5.44 -10.45 -8.38
C ASP A 18 4.75 -11.20 -9.54
N PHE A 19 5.54 -11.95 -10.32
CA PHE A 19 5.04 -12.76 -11.43
C PHE A 19 4.17 -13.93 -10.94
N ILE A 20 4.51 -14.55 -9.81
CA ILE A 20 3.68 -15.58 -9.17
C ILE A 20 2.32 -14.99 -8.76
N TRP A 21 2.27 -13.82 -8.11
CA TRP A 21 1.00 -13.19 -7.76
C TRP A 21 0.18 -12.77 -8.99
N PHE A 22 0.84 -12.32 -10.07
CA PHE A 22 0.16 -12.09 -11.34
C PHE A 22 -0.43 -13.38 -11.95
N CYS A 23 0.28 -14.49 -11.86
CA CYS A 23 -0.24 -15.81 -12.27
C CYS A 23 -1.42 -16.24 -11.38
N GLU A 24 -1.37 -16.07 -10.06
CA GLU A 24 -2.52 -16.34 -9.21
C GLU A 24 -3.74 -15.51 -9.62
N TYR A 25 -3.54 -14.20 -9.81
CA TYR A 25 -4.61 -13.29 -10.24
C TYR A 25 -5.22 -13.68 -11.60
N THR A 26 -4.40 -13.96 -12.61
CA THR A 26 -4.91 -14.29 -13.95
C THR A 26 -5.72 -15.59 -13.99
N TYR A 27 -5.36 -16.59 -13.17
CA TYR A 27 -6.08 -17.87 -13.12
C TYR A 27 -7.20 -17.93 -12.08
N ARG A 28 -7.16 -17.12 -11.01
CA ARG A 28 -8.16 -17.16 -9.91
C ARG A 28 -9.00 -15.89 -9.79
N GLY A 29 -8.66 -14.81 -10.48
CA GLY A 29 -9.19 -13.46 -10.24
C GLY A 29 -8.78 -12.89 -8.87
N ASP A 30 -7.77 -13.47 -8.21
CA ASP A 30 -7.30 -13.08 -6.88
C ASP A 30 -5.87 -13.61 -6.63
N TYR A 31 -5.11 -12.97 -5.74
CA TYR A 31 -3.74 -13.37 -5.39
C TYR A 31 -3.50 -13.36 -3.87
N THR A 32 -2.60 -14.21 -3.38
CA THR A 32 -2.45 -14.55 -1.97
C THR A 32 -1.20 -13.92 -1.36
N VAL A 33 -1.34 -13.33 -0.16
CA VAL A 33 -0.23 -12.83 0.66
C VAL A 33 -0.28 -13.46 2.07
N PRO A 34 0.82 -13.45 2.84
CA PRO A 34 0.84 -13.93 4.23
C PRO A 34 -0.18 -13.21 5.16
N ARG A 35 -0.58 -13.85 6.25
CA ARG A 35 -1.88 -13.66 6.92
C ARG A 35 -1.72 -13.22 8.41
N TRP A 36 -2.28 -12.07 8.82
CA TRP A 36 -2.02 -11.44 10.13
C TRP A 36 -3.22 -10.61 10.69
N GLU A 37 -3.29 -10.25 11.99
CA GLU A 37 -4.51 -9.66 12.64
C GLU A 37 -4.30 -8.60 13.73
N GLU A 38 -5.44 -7.99 14.04
CA GLU A 38 -5.81 -6.88 14.91
C GLU A 38 -5.87 -7.20 16.42
N PRO A 39 -5.26 -6.34 17.24
CA PRO A 39 -5.73 -6.06 18.60
C PRO A 39 -6.17 -4.59 18.76
N VAL A 40 -7.29 -4.40 19.48
CA VAL A 40 -8.05 -3.17 19.79
C VAL A 40 -7.28 -1.82 19.66
N PRO A 41 -7.87 -0.77 19.05
CA PRO A 41 -7.24 0.54 18.89
C PRO A 41 -6.98 1.26 20.21
N GLY A 42 -5.87 2.00 20.28
CA GLY A 42 -5.70 3.09 21.23
C GLY A 42 -6.34 4.39 20.71
N PRO A 43 -6.55 5.41 21.55
CA PRO A 43 -7.01 6.71 21.10
C PRO A 43 -5.93 7.39 20.24
N SER A 44 -6.28 7.71 18.98
CA SER A 44 -5.49 8.55 18.06
C SER A 44 -6.13 9.94 18.00
N SER A 45 -5.32 10.99 17.97
CA SER A 45 -5.75 12.37 17.72
C SER A 45 -6.49 12.51 16.38
N MET A 46 -6.11 11.67 15.41
CA MET A 46 -6.67 11.60 14.06
C MET A 46 -7.81 10.56 13.94
N ALA A 47 -8.53 10.25 15.02
CA ALA A 47 -9.61 9.24 15.02
C ALA A 47 -10.71 9.49 13.95
N SER A 48 -11.05 10.75 13.65
CA SER A 48 -11.99 11.10 12.57
C SER A 48 -11.44 10.69 11.19
N LEU A 49 -10.17 11.01 10.93
CA LEU A 49 -9.49 10.60 9.69
C LEU A 49 -9.34 9.09 9.60
N ARG A 50 -8.95 8.40 10.68
CA ARG A 50 -8.88 6.93 10.72
C ARG A 50 -10.24 6.29 10.42
N THR A 51 -11.33 6.90 10.88
CA THR A 51 -12.70 6.45 10.56
C THR A 51 -13.02 6.62 9.08
N GLN A 52 -12.67 7.78 8.48
CA GLN A 52 -12.85 8.03 7.05
C GLN A 52 -12.02 7.07 6.19
N PHE A 53 -10.75 6.86 6.55
CA PHE A 53 -9.84 5.88 5.94
C PHE A 53 -10.48 4.49 5.94
N ASN A 54 -10.77 3.94 7.13
CA ASN A 54 -11.36 2.61 7.30
C ASN A 54 -12.67 2.41 6.50
N SER A 55 -13.45 3.47 6.26
CA SER A 55 -14.73 3.39 5.53
C SER A 55 -14.60 3.23 4.00
N ARG A 56 -13.40 3.48 3.44
CA ARG A 56 -13.20 3.54 1.99
C ARG A 56 -13.33 2.17 1.32
N LYS A 57 -14.13 2.12 0.25
CA LYS A 57 -14.37 0.94 -0.57
C LYS A 57 -13.64 1.05 -1.91
N TYR A 58 -13.01 -0.05 -2.33
CA TYR A 58 -12.26 -0.17 -3.58
C TYR A 58 -12.88 -1.18 -4.55
N LEU A 59 -13.52 -2.24 -4.03
CA LEU A 59 -14.22 -3.26 -4.81
C LEU A 59 -15.54 -3.63 -4.11
N ASN A 60 -16.48 -4.21 -4.86
CA ASN A 60 -17.73 -4.75 -4.30
C ASN A 60 -17.43 -6.02 -3.48
N ASP A 61 -17.35 -5.86 -2.16
CA ASP A 61 -16.90 -6.88 -1.20
C ASP A 61 -17.88 -8.04 -0.95
N GLY A 62 -18.91 -8.20 -1.81
CA GLY A 62 -20.00 -9.16 -1.64
C GLY A 62 -19.70 -10.60 -2.08
N GLY A 63 -18.49 -10.88 -2.58
CA GLY A 63 -18.10 -12.22 -3.02
C GLY A 63 -17.60 -13.09 -1.85
N PRO A 64 -17.82 -14.42 -1.86
CA PRO A 64 -17.38 -15.32 -0.78
C PRO A 64 -15.86 -15.33 -0.52
N LYS A 65 -15.04 -14.81 -1.45
CA LYS A 65 -13.59 -14.60 -1.25
C LYS A 65 -13.27 -13.49 -0.26
N ALA A 66 -14.10 -12.44 -0.16
CA ALA A 66 -13.88 -11.34 0.78
C ALA A 66 -13.92 -11.80 2.25
N LEU A 67 -14.77 -12.78 2.55
CA LEU A 67 -14.95 -13.36 3.89
C LEU A 67 -13.72 -14.15 4.40
N VAL A 68 -12.81 -14.56 3.51
CA VAL A 68 -11.61 -15.34 3.87
C VAL A 68 -10.49 -14.46 4.46
N LEU A 69 -10.57 -13.13 4.24
CA LEU A 69 -9.53 -12.15 4.58
C LEU A 69 -9.61 -11.59 6.01
N GLN A 70 -10.60 -11.96 6.83
CA GLN A 70 -11.02 -11.10 7.95
C GLN A 70 -10.36 -11.34 9.34
N ARG A 71 -9.40 -12.27 9.57
CA ARG A 71 -9.16 -12.78 10.98
C ARG A 71 -7.93 -13.70 11.40
N PHE A 72 -6.61 -13.36 11.36
CA PHE A 72 -5.52 -14.32 11.83
C PHE A 72 -4.14 -13.81 12.44
N GLU A 73 -4.03 -13.44 13.73
CA GLU A 73 -2.86 -13.07 14.62
C GLU A 73 -1.74 -12.04 14.18
N SER A 74 -1.16 -11.21 15.07
CA SER A 74 0.14 -10.50 14.85
C SER A 74 1.17 -10.68 15.99
N LYS A 75 2.45 -10.90 15.64
CA LYS A 75 3.60 -10.93 16.58
C LYS A 75 4.51 -9.73 16.39
N ILE A 76 5.03 -9.20 17.50
CA ILE A 76 5.79 -7.93 17.57
C ILE A 76 7.03 -7.88 16.65
N ASN A 77 7.61 -9.03 16.27
CA ASN A 77 8.96 -9.13 15.69
C ASN A 77 9.07 -9.51 14.19
N GLN A 78 8.00 -9.58 13.40
CA GLN A 78 8.06 -10.09 12.01
C GLN A 78 8.09 -8.98 10.93
N ASN A 79 9.18 -8.82 10.16
CA ASN A 79 9.30 -7.80 9.11
C ASN A 79 8.09 -7.81 8.14
N PHE A 80 7.38 -6.68 8.01
CA PHE A 80 6.13 -6.51 7.25
C PHE A 80 6.36 -5.79 5.92
N THR A 81 7.53 -5.14 5.76
CA THR A 81 8.02 -4.51 4.53
C THR A 81 7.77 -5.39 3.29
N PRO A 82 8.05 -6.72 3.29
CA PRO A 82 7.78 -7.55 2.10
C PRO A 82 6.30 -7.61 1.72
N VAL A 83 5.37 -7.58 2.68
CA VAL A 83 3.92 -7.65 2.42
C VAL A 83 3.40 -6.30 1.93
N LEU A 84 3.84 -5.19 2.54
CA LEU A 84 3.46 -3.85 2.08
C LEU A 84 3.99 -3.57 0.68
N LEU A 85 5.27 -3.89 0.44
CA LEU A 85 5.89 -3.75 -0.88
C LEU A 85 5.29 -4.73 -1.91
N ALA A 86 4.85 -5.94 -1.53
CA ALA A 86 4.17 -6.86 -2.45
C ALA A 86 2.96 -6.21 -3.14
N HIS A 87 2.07 -5.58 -2.35
CA HIS A 87 0.92 -4.89 -2.92
C HIS A 87 1.32 -3.68 -3.77
N ALA A 88 2.30 -2.89 -3.31
CA ALA A 88 2.75 -1.69 -4.03
C ALA A 88 3.48 -2.01 -5.35
N ARG A 89 4.28 -3.08 -5.38
CA ARG A 89 4.95 -3.60 -6.57
C ARG A 89 3.95 -4.14 -7.58
N LEU A 90 2.98 -4.93 -7.14
CA LEU A 90 1.95 -5.45 -8.04
C LEU A 90 1.00 -4.34 -8.54
N TYR A 91 0.80 -3.26 -7.76
CA TYR A 91 0.15 -2.03 -8.22
C TYR A 91 0.96 -1.33 -9.32
N CYS A 92 2.28 -1.19 -9.14
CA CYS A 92 3.17 -0.64 -10.16
C CYS A 92 3.16 -1.47 -11.45
N PHE A 93 3.28 -2.80 -11.34
CA PHE A 93 3.18 -3.72 -12.47
C PHE A 93 1.82 -3.58 -13.18
N ALA A 94 0.72 -3.57 -12.43
CA ALA A 94 -0.62 -3.39 -13.00
C ALA A 94 -0.80 -2.04 -13.69
N HIS A 95 -0.15 -0.97 -13.18
CA HIS A 95 -0.12 0.32 -13.85
C HIS A 95 0.67 0.27 -15.17
N LEU A 96 1.92 -0.21 -15.14
CA LEU A 96 2.78 -0.33 -16.33
C LEU A 96 2.16 -1.19 -17.44
N ARG A 97 1.44 -2.25 -17.07
CA ARG A 97 0.76 -3.15 -18.00
C ARG A 97 -0.70 -2.77 -18.29
N LEU A 98 -1.16 -1.59 -17.82
CA LEU A 98 -2.50 -1.04 -18.01
C LEU A 98 -3.66 -1.96 -17.56
N ILE A 99 -3.41 -2.82 -16.56
CA ILE A 99 -4.36 -3.80 -16.02
C ILE A 99 -5.20 -3.15 -14.92
N ALA A 100 -6.11 -2.25 -15.30
CA ALA A 100 -6.90 -1.45 -14.35
C ALA A 100 -7.57 -2.26 -13.21
N PRO A 101 -8.22 -3.43 -13.43
CA PRO A 101 -8.84 -4.19 -12.34
C PRO A 101 -7.82 -4.76 -11.34
N LEU A 102 -6.58 -5.07 -11.79
CA LEU A 102 -5.51 -5.48 -10.89
C LEU A 102 -4.93 -4.27 -10.12
N LYS A 103 -4.85 -3.10 -10.76
CA LYS A 103 -4.45 -1.83 -10.10
C LYS A 103 -5.43 -1.47 -8.97
N GLU A 104 -6.73 -1.64 -9.19
CA GLU A 104 -7.77 -1.45 -8.16
C GLU A 104 -7.71 -2.53 -7.06
N LEU A 105 -7.56 -3.81 -7.42
CA LEU A 105 -7.48 -4.92 -6.46
C LEU A 105 -6.25 -4.81 -5.54
N THR A 106 -5.08 -4.52 -6.10
CA THR A 106 -3.82 -4.38 -5.35
C THR A 106 -3.89 -3.25 -4.35
N LEU A 107 -4.43 -2.09 -4.77
CA LEU A 107 -4.67 -0.94 -3.92
C LEU A 107 -5.70 -1.22 -2.82
N GLY A 108 -6.81 -1.87 -3.16
CA GLY A 108 -7.84 -2.27 -2.19
C GLY A 108 -7.33 -3.28 -1.17
N LYS A 109 -6.45 -4.20 -1.57
CA LYS A 109 -5.77 -5.11 -0.64
C LYS A 109 -4.76 -4.39 0.24
N LEU A 110 -3.93 -3.50 -0.31
CA LEU A 110 -3.01 -2.68 0.49
C LEU A 110 -3.79 -1.87 1.54
N HIS A 111 -4.91 -1.26 1.17
CA HIS A 111 -5.78 -0.56 2.11
C HIS A 111 -6.28 -1.47 3.23
N LYS A 112 -6.80 -2.67 2.91
CA LYS A 112 -7.22 -3.65 3.93
C LYS A 112 -6.06 -4.08 4.84
N THR A 113 -4.88 -4.32 4.26
CA THR A 113 -3.65 -4.61 5.02
C THR A 113 -3.32 -3.45 5.96
N LEU A 114 -3.38 -2.19 5.50
CA LEU A 114 -3.14 -0.99 6.32
C LEU A 114 -4.23 -0.73 7.38
N ILE A 115 -5.49 -1.12 7.14
CA ILE A 115 -6.55 -1.07 8.18
C ILE A 115 -6.17 -1.97 9.36
N GLY A 116 -5.80 -3.23 9.08
CA GLY A 116 -5.43 -4.21 10.10
C GLY A 116 -3.99 -4.09 10.62
N PHE A 117 -3.13 -3.33 9.95
CA PHE A 117 -1.74 -3.13 10.33
C PHE A 117 -1.63 -2.21 11.56
N LYS A 118 -1.48 -2.84 12.73
CA LYS A 118 -1.19 -2.15 13.99
C LYS A 118 0.25 -1.65 14.01
N LEU A 119 0.40 -0.33 13.99
CA LEU A 119 1.71 0.28 14.10
C LEU A 119 2.26 0.19 15.53
N PHE A 120 3.52 -0.23 15.64
CA PHE A 120 4.35 -0.05 16.83
C PHE A 120 5.64 0.66 16.43
N LYS A 121 6.39 1.20 17.40
CA LYS A 121 7.63 1.97 17.11
C LYS A 121 8.66 1.17 16.30
N GLN A 122 8.72 -0.16 16.50
CA GLN A 122 9.59 -1.08 15.76
C GLN A 122 9.16 -1.29 14.30
N ARG A 123 7.97 -0.79 13.89
CA ARG A 123 7.34 -1.03 12.59
C ARG A 123 7.28 0.19 11.69
N ILE A 124 7.76 1.33 12.19
CA ILE A 124 7.72 2.61 11.48
C ILE A 124 8.56 2.53 10.19
N GLY A 125 9.71 1.86 10.24
CA GLY A 125 10.51 1.50 9.06
C GLY A 125 9.73 0.77 7.95
N ASP A 126 8.81 -0.16 8.27
CA ASP A 126 8.02 -0.83 7.22
C ASP A 126 7.13 0.15 6.42
N VAL A 127 6.62 1.18 7.10
CA VAL A 127 5.77 2.24 6.50
C VAL A 127 6.63 3.27 5.76
N ILE A 128 7.81 3.59 6.30
CA ILE A 128 8.77 4.46 5.63
C ILE A 128 9.26 3.81 4.33
N GLU A 129 9.58 2.52 4.32
CA GLU A 129 9.95 1.80 3.08
C GLU A 129 8.80 1.77 2.05
N LEU A 130 7.55 1.61 2.50
CA LEU A 130 6.38 1.77 1.63
C LEU A 130 6.27 3.19 1.04
N ALA A 131 6.53 4.22 1.83
CA ALA A 131 6.54 5.62 1.38
C ALA A 131 7.69 5.92 0.42
N ARG A 132 8.91 5.45 0.72
CA ARG A 132 10.07 5.49 -0.18
C ARG A 132 9.75 4.84 -1.52
N TYR A 133 9.18 3.64 -1.52
CA TYR A 133 8.79 2.97 -2.75
C TYR A 133 7.76 3.78 -3.55
N ALA A 134 6.71 4.29 -2.90
CA ALA A 134 5.67 5.08 -3.56
C ALA A 134 6.18 6.41 -4.14
N TYR A 135 7.20 7.03 -3.55
CA TYR A 135 7.72 8.36 -3.95
C TYR A 135 9.01 8.35 -4.77
N SER A 136 9.82 7.30 -4.70
CA SER A 136 11.12 7.20 -5.38
C SER A 136 11.15 6.24 -6.57
N ASN A 137 10.09 5.45 -6.79
CA ASN A 137 10.00 4.61 -7.98
C ASN A 137 9.63 5.46 -9.23
N PRO A 138 10.48 5.51 -10.27
CA PRO A 138 10.21 6.28 -11.50
C PRO A 138 9.05 5.73 -12.34
N ASP A 139 8.69 4.45 -12.16
CA ASP A 139 7.62 3.78 -12.90
C ASP A 139 6.21 4.07 -12.32
N LEU A 140 6.14 4.76 -11.17
CA LEU A 140 4.90 5.17 -10.54
C LEU A 140 4.56 6.64 -10.87
N PRO A 141 3.31 6.95 -11.22
CA PRO A 141 2.91 8.31 -11.52
C PRO A 141 2.86 9.16 -10.24
N ASP A 142 3.37 10.39 -10.31
CA ASP A 142 3.30 11.34 -9.19
C ASP A 142 1.86 11.79 -8.88
N ARG A 143 1.07 11.91 -9.96
CA ARG A 143 -0.24 12.57 -10.04
C ARG A 143 -1.08 11.91 -11.14
N LYS A 144 -2.39 12.10 -11.07
CA LYS A 144 -3.32 11.80 -12.17
C LYS A 144 -3.44 13.00 -13.12
N ASP A 145 -4.16 12.80 -14.23
CA ASP A 145 -4.40 13.82 -15.26
C ASP A 145 -5.11 15.09 -14.73
N ASP A 146 -5.89 14.97 -13.65
CA ASP A 146 -6.56 16.09 -12.96
C ASP A 146 -5.67 16.83 -11.95
N GLY A 147 -4.40 16.45 -11.83
CA GLY A 147 -3.44 17.01 -10.87
C GLY A 147 -3.59 16.53 -9.43
N THR A 148 -4.53 15.62 -9.14
CA THR A 148 -4.64 14.95 -7.83
C THR A 148 -3.52 13.92 -7.64
N LEU A 149 -3.29 13.50 -6.39
CA LEU A 149 -2.34 12.43 -6.07
C LEU A 149 -2.70 11.12 -6.77
N ASP A 150 -1.69 10.38 -7.26
CA ASP A 150 -1.90 8.96 -7.56
C ASP A 150 -2.40 8.23 -6.29
N ASP A 151 -3.26 7.24 -6.50
CA ASP A 151 -4.00 6.63 -5.40
C ASP A 151 -3.11 5.85 -4.43
N LEU A 152 -1.97 5.30 -4.87
CA LEU A 152 -1.02 4.66 -3.97
C LEU A 152 -0.34 5.71 -3.07
N ARG A 153 0.12 6.83 -3.63
CA ARG A 153 0.71 7.91 -2.84
C ARG A 153 -0.29 8.52 -1.86
N LYS A 154 -1.54 8.72 -2.31
CA LYS A 154 -2.62 9.20 -1.44
C LYS A 154 -2.85 8.23 -0.28
N LEU A 155 -3.03 6.95 -0.55
CA LEU A 155 -3.27 5.90 0.46
C LEU A 155 -2.15 5.85 1.52
N VAL A 156 -0.88 5.93 1.08
CA VAL A 156 0.27 5.87 1.99
C VAL A 156 0.37 7.12 2.87
N VAL A 157 0.20 8.32 2.31
CA VAL A 157 0.22 9.56 3.10
C VAL A 157 -0.94 9.61 4.09
N GLU A 158 -2.15 9.21 3.69
CA GLU A 158 -3.30 9.17 4.59
C GLU A 158 -3.09 8.23 5.77
N TYR A 159 -2.53 7.04 5.54
CA TYR A 159 -2.19 6.11 6.62
C TYR A 159 -1.14 6.71 7.58
N ILE A 160 -0.10 7.35 7.05
CA ILE A 160 0.94 8.00 7.87
C ILE A 160 0.34 9.11 8.75
N ILE A 161 -0.61 9.88 8.22
CA ILE A 161 -1.31 10.91 8.99
C ILE A 161 -2.25 10.28 10.03
N CYS A 162 -2.94 9.17 9.73
CA CYS A 162 -3.77 8.45 10.72
C CYS A 162 -2.98 8.04 11.97
N GLU A 163 -1.74 7.60 11.78
CA GLU A 163 -0.86 7.07 12.83
C GLU A 163 0.20 8.10 13.31
N ILE A 164 -0.02 9.40 13.02
CA ILE A 164 1.00 10.43 13.23
C ILE A 164 1.46 10.57 14.69
N ASP A 165 0.58 10.30 15.66
CA ASP A 165 0.93 10.29 17.09
C ASP A 165 2.05 9.27 17.41
N THR A 166 2.12 8.16 16.66
CA THR A 166 3.15 7.13 16.82
C THR A 166 4.32 7.33 15.86
N ILE A 167 4.07 7.76 14.63
CA ILE A 167 5.10 7.97 13.60
C ILE A 167 5.95 9.22 13.92
N GLY A 168 5.31 10.31 14.32
CA GLY A 168 5.96 11.61 14.56
C GLY A 168 6.97 11.61 15.72
N GLU A 169 6.84 10.69 16.67
CA GLU A 169 7.82 10.48 17.74
C GLU A 169 9.10 9.73 17.30
N SER A 170 9.16 9.26 16.04
CA SER A 170 10.29 8.44 15.57
C SER A 170 11.39 9.27 14.91
N ASN A 171 12.62 9.13 15.44
CA ASN A 171 13.84 9.62 14.80
C ASN A 171 14.05 9.09 13.38
N GLU A 172 13.48 7.92 13.04
CA GLU A 172 13.53 7.36 11.69
C GLU A 172 12.65 8.15 10.73
N PHE A 173 11.46 8.55 11.18
CA PHE A 173 10.55 9.40 10.40
C PHE A 173 11.06 10.83 10.28
N VAL A 174 11.65 11.39 11.35
CA VAL A 174 12.30 12.71 11.29
C VAL A 174 13.40 12.73 10.22
N LYS A 175 14.27 11.72 10.17
CA LYS A 175 15.29 11.60 9.11
C LYS A 175 14.68 11.49 7.72
N TYR A 176 13.61 10.70 7.56
CA TYR A 176 12.91 10.61 6.28
C TYR A 176 12.28 11.94 5.84
N MET A 177 11.81 12.77 6.77
CA MET A 177 11.34 14.12 6.49
C MET A 177 12.49 15.08 6.14
N GLU A 178 13.68 14.92 6.73
CA GLU A 178 14.88 15.71 6.43
C GLU A 178 15.45 15.44 5.03
N GLU A 179 15.23 14.25 4.46
CA GLU A 179 15.56 13.93 3.06
C GLU A 179 14.73 14.74 2.04
N GLY A 180 13.55 15.22 2.44
CA GLY A 180 12.71 16.10 1.63
C GLY A 180 11.95 15.39 0.51
N GLY A 181 11.94 16.01 -0.68
CA GLY A 181 11.20 15.53 -1.84
C GLY A 181 9.68 15.77 -1.78
N LYS A 182 8.94 15.19 -2.74
CA LYS A 182 7.50 15.43 -2.93
C LYS A 182 6.65 14.92 -1.75
N PHE A 183 7.12 13.88 -1.04
CA PHE A 183 6.44 13.32 0.14
C PHE A 183 6.14 14.38 1.19
N VAL A 184 7.13 15.21 1.56
CA VAL A 184 6.97 16.23 2.62
C VAL A 184 5.91 17.27 2.25
N GLY A 185 5.86 17.69 0.98
CA GLY A 185 4.86 18.64 0.50
C GLY A 185 3.45 18.06 0.50
N ASP A 186 3.31 16.79 0.07
CA ASP A 186 2.04 16.08 0.00
C ASP A 186 1.50 15.73 1.39
N PHE A 187 2.39 15.30 2.31
CA PHE A 187 2.11 15.12 3.73
C PHE A 187 1.57 16.40 4.37
N TRP A 188 2.30 17.52 4.29
CA TRP A 188 1.88 18.77 4.93
C TRP A 188 0.64 19.40 4.30
N LYS A 189 0.41 19.20 2.99
CA LYS A 189 -0.83 19.64 2.34
C LYS A 189 -2.02 18.89 2.95
N MET A 190 -1.96 17.56 2.93
CA MET A 190 -3.04 16.72 3.43
C MET A 190 -3.25 16.84 4.95
N ALA A 191 -2.18 16.99 5.74
CA ALA A 191 -2.29 17.19 7.18
C ALA A 191 -3.03 18.48 7.52
N ARG A 192 -2.80 19.58 6.77
CA ARG A 192 -3.57 20.83 6.94
C ARG A 192 -5.05 20.63 6.59
N ASP A 193 -5.35 19.90 5.52
CA ASP A 193 -6.72 19.64 5.08
C ASP A 193 -7.55 18.85 6.13
N TYR A 194 -6.90 18.15 7.07
CA TYR A 194 -7.54 17.43 8.19
C TYR A 194 -7.38 18.09 9.58
N MET A 195 -6.66 19.21 9.68
CA MET A 195 -6.52 20.02 10.92
C MET A 195 -7.34 21.32 10.88
N ALA A 196 -8.00 21.60 9.76
CA ALA A 196 -8.87 22.77 9.53
C ALA A 196 -10.35 22.45 9.80
#